data_AF-A0A938IB86-F1
#
_entry.id   AF-A0A938IB86-F1
#
_cell.length_a   1.000
_cell.length_b   1.000
_cell.length_c   1.000
_cell.angle_alpha   90.00
_cell.angle_beta   90.00
_cell.angle_gamma   90.00
#
_symmetry.space_group_name_H-M   'P 1'
#
loop_
_entity.id
_entity.type
_entity.pdbx_description
1 polymer ?
#
loop_
_entity_poly.entity_id
_entity_poly.type
_entity_poly.pdbx_seq_one_letter_code
_entity_poly.pdbx_strand_id
1 'polypeptide(L)'
;MKIHFCDLCNESVPHTEFEQGRAYLRKGRVICARCEGAMSTHLPHTASGIPIQTPPGGASLHIHAAGAAPGVGGMSRSEGGTGLLAGGLAGLSIAMVVVVSLMFSERLNKLDREAQDATRQLDQRIGSGLAQADARSSAALAGLTQAQALHAQRLDQFEPALAALAERAPKEAAELRVRLDSLLADNGRLAALERSTADQRERLGAVAAKLDALAAENARLAQELALARDAARAAVPAAAAPAEANEPEWMGLVRLLGDPSPTERWSAVDGLGRVLAEGEAAVVPYLLPMLDDSDTFVRMVAARIFGDARTVAAVDALIDALEDGEPSVREAALVALRSITARDHGFDPLGSDVDRAKKVKAWRDWWKKAAADFGSS
;
A
#
# COMPACT_ATOMS: atom_id res chain seq x y z
N MET A 1 -15.05 -0.66 34.90
CA MET A 1 -14.31 -1.63 34.06
C MET A 1 -12.83 -1.30 34.20
N LYS A 2 -12.02 -2.21 34.76
CA LYS A 2 -10.59 -1.96 34.98
C LYS A 2 -9.86 -2.16 33.65
N ILE A 3 -9.08 -1.17 33.22
CA ILE A 3 -8.29 -1.22 31.99
C ILE A 3 -6.82 -1.14 32.41
N HIS A 4 -6.01 -2.02 31.84
CA HIS A 4 -4.57 -2.04 31.98
C HIS A 4 -3.94 -1.56 30.66
N PHE A 5 -2.64 -1.30 30.66
CA PHE A 5 -1.89 -1.02 29.43
C PHE A 5 -0.78 -2.05 29.28
N CYS A 6 -0.55 -2.53 28.06
CA CYS A 6 0.55 -3.43 27.80
C CYS A 6 1.88 -2.69 27.91
N ASP A 7 2.82 -3.21 28.70
CA ASP A 7 4.13 -2.59 28.92
C ASP A 7 5.07 -2.66 27.70
N LEU A 8 4.67 -3.36 26.62
CA LEU A 8 5.46 -3.48 25.38
C LEU A 8 4.92 -2.59 24.27
N CYS A 9 3.63 -2.69 23.94
CA CYS A 9 3.03 -1.92 22.84
C CYS A 9 2.22 -0.71 23.30
N ASN A 10 2.08 -0.50 24.62
CA ASN A 10 1.29 0.57 25.23
C ASN A 10 -0.21 0.58 24.83
N GLU A 11 -0.73 -0.55 24.36
CA GLU A 11 -2.12 -0.70 23.96
C GLU A 11 -3.01 -1.04 25.16
N SER A 12 -4.26 -0.60 25.15
CA SER A 12 -5.22 -0.85 26.24
C SER A 12 -5.60 -2.33 26.31
N VAL A 13 -5.47 -2.92 27.49
CA VAL A 13 -5.80 -4.31 27.80
C VAL A 13 -6.94 -4.34 28.82
N PRO A 14 -8.19 -4.58 28.40
CA PRO A 14 -9.32 -4.74 29.31
C PRO A 14 -9.11 -5.90 30.29
N HIS A 15 -9.60 -5.78 31.53
CA HIS A 15 -9.46 -6.85 32.53
C HIS A 15 -10.04 -8.21 32.07
N THR A 16 -11.07 -8.19 31.23
CA THR A 16 -11.68 -9.38 30.62
C THR A 16 -10.71 -10.20 29.78
N GLU A 17 -9.62 -9.62 29.27
CA GLU A 17 -8.60 -10.38 28.54
C GLU A 17 -7.74 -11.26 29.46
N PHE A 18 -7.56 -10.88 30.73
CA PHE A 18 -6.91 -11.75 31.72
C PHE A 18 -7.82 -12.94 32.07
N GLU A 19 -9.12 -12.70 32.23
CA GLU A 19 -10.11 -13.74 32.50
C GLU A 19 -10.22 -14.74 31.34
N GLN A 20 -10.06 -14.25 30.11
CA GLN A 20 -10.09 -15.05 28.88
C GLN A 20 -8.74 -15.67 28.52
N GLY A 21 -7.71 -15.52 29.37
CA GLY A 21 -6.37 -16.08 29.14
C GLY A 21 -5.62 -15.50 27.94
N ARG A 22 -6.01 -14.30 27.48
CA ARG A 22 -5.38 -13.61 26.35
C ARG A 22 -4.36 -12.55 26.77
N ALA A 23 -4.39 -12.11 28.03
CA ALA A 23 -3.38 -11.21 28.60
C ALA A 23 -2.64 -11.87 29.75
N TYR A 24 -1.36 -11.53 29.91
CA TYR A 24 -0.44 -12.23 30.81
C TYR A 24 0.26 -11.26 31.74
N LEU A 25 0.44 -11.69 33.01
CA LEU A 25 1.30 -10.98 33.95
C LEU A 25 2.66 -11.69 34.03
N ARG A 26 3.74 -11.03 33.63
CA ARG A 26 5.11 -11.58 33.67
C ARG A 26 5.99 -10.68 34.52
N LYS A 27 6.43 -11.18 35.68
CA LYS A 27 7.28 -10.44 36.62
C LYS A 27 6.73 -9.04 36.94
N GLY A 28 5.40 -8.92 37.10
CA GLY A 28 4.72 -7.66 37.40
C GLY A 28 4.38 -6.77 36.20
N ARG A 29 4.76 -7.17 34.97
CA ARG A 29 4.41 -6.45 33.74
C ARG A 29 3.20 -7.07 33.03
N VAL A 30 2.36 -6.23 32.43
CA VAL A 30 1.19 -6.60 31.62
C VAL A 30 1.61 -6.80 30.17
N ILE A 31 1.34 -7.99 29.63
CA ILE A 31 1.65 -8.36 28.24
C ILE A 31 0.35 -8.77 27.55
N CYS A 32 0.00 -8.10 26.44
CA CYS A 32 -1.18 -8.44 25.64
C CYS A 32 -0.94 -9.70 24.78
N ALA A 33 -2.01 -10.29 24.25
CA ALA A 33 -1.95 -11.51 23.43
C ALA A 33 -0.99 -11.38 22.25
N ARG A 34 -0.98 -10.22 21.60
CA ARG A 34 -0.15 -9.94 20.43
C ARG A 34 1.33 -9.89 20.80
N CYS A 35 1.69 -9.20 21.87
CA CYS A 35 3.06 -9.14 22.35
C CYS A 35 3.53 -10.51 22.87
N GLU A 36 2.68 -11.27 23.56
CA GLU A 36 3.01 -12.63 23.98
C GLU A 36 3.23 -13.55 22.78
N GLY A 37 2.37 -13.47 21.76
CA GLY A 37 2.53 -14.21 20.50
C GLY A 37 3.83 -13.86 19.79
N ALA A 38 4.19 -12.58 19.70
CA ALA A 38 5.45 -12.11 19.12
C ALA A 38 6.68 -12.53 19.94
N MET A 39 6.53 -12.71 21.26
CA MET A 39 7.58 -13.24 22.13
C MET A 39 7.69 -14.77 22.09
N SER A 40 6.62 -15.46 21.68
CA SER A 40 6.50 -16.93 21.74
C SER A 40 6.72 -17.64 20.41
N THR A 41 6.96 -16.92 19.31
CA THR A 41 7.16 -17.50 17.98
C THR A 41 8.54 -18.17 17.80
N HIS A 42 8.69 -19.32 18.45
CA HIS A 42 9.36 -20.49 17.89
C HIS A 42 8.31 -21.63 17.77
N LEU A 43 7.46 -21.58 16.73
CA LEU A 43 6.83 -22.71 15.99
C LEU A 43 5.56 -22.25 15.22
N PRO A 44 5.29 -22.76 14.00
CA PRO A 44 4.15 -22.36 13.18
C PRO A 44 2.95 -23.32 13.31
N HIS A 45 1.74 -22.77 13.21
CA HIS A 45 0.52 -23.55 12.92
C HIS A 45 -0.08 -23.15 11.56
N THR A 46 -0.56 -24.18 10.89
CA THR A 46 -1.16 -24.30 9.55
C THR A 46 -2.67 -23.99 9.51
N ALA A 47 -3.19 -23.91 8.26
CA ALA A 47 -4.59 -23.83 7.77
C ALA A 47 -5.12 -22.40 7.58
N SER A 48 -5.77 -21.98 6.49
CA SER A 48 -6.50 -22.60 5.35
C SER A 48 -6.58 -21.49 4.26
N GLY A 49 -6.46 -21.65 2.93
CA GLY A 49 -7.08 -22.59 2.00
C GLY A 49 -8.22 -21.90 1.20
N ILE A 50 -7.92 -21.17 0.10
CA ILE A 50 -8.88 -20.81 -0.98
C ILE A 50 -8.13 -20.75 -2.34
N PRO A 51 -8.63 -21.37 -3.43
CA PRO A 51 -7.96 -21.42 -4.73
C PRO A 51 -8.36 -20.27 -5.66
N ILE A 52 -7.41 -19.74 -6.42
CA ILE A 52 -7.64 -18.75 -7.48
C ILE A 52 -7.77 -19.50 -8.82
N GLN A 53 -8.92 -19.38 -9.47
CA GLN A 53 -9.14 -19.80 -10.86
C GLN A 53 -8.78 -18.65 -11.81
N THR A 54 -8.05 -18.96 -12.87
CA THR A 54 -7.80 -18.08 -14.03
C THR A 54 -8.80 -18.38 -15.15
N PRO A 55 -9.33 -17.36 -15.87
CA PRO A 55 -9.95 -17.57 -17.17
C PRO A 55 -9.01 -17.19 -18.33
N PRO A 56 -9.27 -17.69 -19.56
CA PRO A 56 -8.30 -17.70 -20.65
C PRO A 56 -8.57 -16.65 -21.74
N GLY A 57 -7.53 -16.36 -22.54
CA GLY A 57 -7.69 -16.06 -23.98
C GLY A 57 -7.58 -14.60 -24.39
N GLY A 58 -6.35 -14.11 -24.61
CA GLY A 58 -6.10 -12.93 -25.43
C GLY A 58 -5.77 -13.33 -26.86
N ALA A 59 -6.64 -12.97 -27.81
CA ALA A 59 -6.36 -13.02 -29.24
C ALA A 59 -5.72 -11.69 -29.67
N SER A 60 -4.55 -11.78 -30.30
CA SER A 60 -3.79 -10.66 -30.85
C SER A 60 -4.46 -10.08 -32.11
N LEU A 61 -4.38 -8.76 -32.28
CA LEU A 61 -4.49 -8.14 -33.60
C LEU A 61 -3.42 -7.05 -33.77
N HIS A 62 -2.54 -7.28 -34.74
CA HIS A 62 -1.55 -6.34 -35.27
C HIS A 62 -2.18 -5.49 -36.38
N ILE A 63 -1.98 -4.16 -36.36
CA ILE A 63 -1.99 -3.28 -37.55
C ILE A 63 -0.99 -2.14 -37.28
N HIS A 64 0.25 -2.23 -37.76
CA HIS A 64 0.81 -1.55 -38.95
C HIS A 64 0.68 -0.02 -38.98
N ALA A 65 1.82 0.62 -38.75
CA ALA A 65 2.09 2.05 -38.89
C ALA A 65 2.26 2.47 -40.37
N ALA A 66 1.83 3.69 -40.69
CA ALA A 66 2.35 4.45 -41.83
C ALA A 66 2.37 5.94 -41.47
N GLY A 67 3.54 6.56 -41.57
CA GLY A 67 3.78 7.95 -41.21
C GLY A 67 3.58 8.93 -42.37
N ALA A 68 3.61 10.22 -42.04
CA ALA A 68 4.17 11.28 -42.89
C ALA A 68 4.37 12.57 -42.06
N ALA A 69 5.48 13.23 -42.36
CA ALA A 69 6.07 14.41 -41.72
C ALA A 69 5.40 15.75 -42.17
N PRO A 70 5.80 16.90 -41.58
CA PRO A 70 4.95 18.10 -41.48
C PRO A 70 5.27 19.21 -42.49
N GLY A 71 4.31 20.11 -42.68
CA GLY A 71 4.47 21.40 -43.36
C GLY A 71 4.24 22.56 -42.39
N VAL A 72 5.30 23.29 -42.09
CA VAL A 72 5.34 24.54 -41.30
C VAL A 72 5.06 25.73 -42.20
N GLY A 73 4.30 26.72 -41.71
CA GLY A 73 4.24 28.03 -42.35
C GLY A 73 3.29 29.01 -41.68
N GLY A 74 3.83 30.16 -41.24
CA GLY A 74 3.12 31.43 -41.30
C GLY A 74 2.86 32.14 -39.97
N MET A 75 3.77 33.04 -39.60
CA MET A 75 3.53 34.13 -38.65
C MET A 75 2.41 35.06 -39.13
N SER A 76 1.64 35.64 -38.20
CA SER A 76 1.34 37.08 -38.26
C SER A 76 0.96 37.66 -36.90
N ARG A 77 1.45 38.88 -36.72
CA ARG A 77 1.43 39.79 -35.58
C ARG A 77 0.27 40.78 -35.75
N SER A 78 -0.42 41.13 -34.67
CA SER A 78 -1.08 42.45 -34.46
C SER A 78 -1.50 42.52 -33.00
N GLU A 79 -0.83 43.28 -32.12
CA GLU A 79 -0.96 44.72 -31.88
C GLU A 79 -2.37 45.20 -31.48
N GLY A 80 -2.46 45.71 -30.25
CA GLY A 80 -3.29 46.86 -29.91
C GLY A 80 -4.33 46.65 -28.81
N GLY A 81 -4.24 47.42 -27.71
CA GLY A 81 -5.44 47.82 -26.96
C GLY A 81 -5.37 47.77 -25.43
N THR A 82 -4.61 48.71 -24.85
CA THR A 82 -4.97 49.51 -23.65
C THR A 82 -5.94 48.94 -22.60
N GLY A 83 -5.42 48.72 -21.39
CA GLY A 83 -6.23 48.45 -20.20
C GLY A 83 -5.41 48.38 -18.90
N LEU A 84 -4.49 49.33 -18.67
CA LEU A 84 -3.96 49.53 -17.32
C LEU A 84 -5.01 50.27 -16.49
N LEU A 85 -5.50 49.63 -15.43
CA LEU A 85 -5.73 50.16 -14.07
C LEU A 85 -6.79 49.31 -13.32
N ALA A 86 -6.52 48.02 -13.13
CA ALA A 86 -7.24 47.16 -12.17
C ALA A 86 -6.41 45.96 -11.64
N GLY A 87 -5.08 45.98 -11.78
CA GLY A 87 -4.23 44.79 -11.52
C GLY A 87 -3.52 44.72 -10.15
N GLY A 88 -3.63 45.74 -9.31
CA GLY A 88 -2.68 45.92 -8.19
C GLY A 88 -2.86 44.98 -6.99
N LEU A 89 -4.06 44.49 -6.71
CA LEU A 89 -4.34 43.68 -5.50
C LEU A 89 -4.56 42.18 -5.79
N ALA A 90 -4.97 41.83 -7.01
CA ALA A 90 -5.07 40.44 -7.45
C ALA A 90 -3.68 39.82 -7.74
N GLY A 91 -2.76 40.60 -8.31
CA GLY A 91 -1.41 40.12 -8.65
C GLY A 91 -0.54 39.77 -7.44
N LEU A 92 -0.73 40.45 -6.30
CA LEU A 92 0.00 40.16 -5.05
C LEU A 92 -0.50 38.88 -4.37
N SER A 93 -1.80 38.57 -4.44
CA SER A 93 -2.33 37.29 -3.93
C SER A 93 -1.95 36.13 -4.85
N ILE A 94 -2.04 36.30 -6.17
CA ILE A 94 -1.67 35.25 -7.13
C ILE A 94 -0.16 34.98 -7.09
N ALA A 95 0.69 36.00 -7.04
CA ALA A 95 2.14 35.81 -6.91
C ALA A 95 2.52 35.14 -5.58
N MET A 96 1.83 35.46 -4.48
CA MET A 96 2.06 34.82 -3.19
C MET A 96 1.59 33.36 -3.19
N VAL A 97 0.45 33.05 -3.81
CA VAL A 97 -0.05 31.67 -3.98
C VAL A 97 0.86 30.85 -4.89
N VAL A 98 1.38 31.42 -5.98
CA VAL A 98 2.34 30.75 -6.87
C VAL A 98 3.66 30.50 -6.15
N VAL A 99 4.20 31.47 -5.41
CA VAL A 99 5.44 31.29 -4.65
C VAL A 99 5.25 30.26 -3.54
N VAL A 100 4.14 30.30 -2.80
CA VAL A 100 3.83 29.29 -1.78
C VAL A 100 3.64 27.90 -2.42
N SER A 101 2.99 27.81 -3.58
CA SER A 101 2.80 26.54 -4.31
C SER A 101 4.11 26.00 -4.87
N LEU A 102 5.01 26.86 -5.38
CA LEU A 102 6.34 26.47 -5.85
C LEU A 102 7.22 26.01 -4.68
N MET A 103 7.23 26.76 -3.57
CA MET A 103 7.96 26.36 -2.37
C MET A 103 7.40 25.06 -1.77
N PHE A 104 6.09 24.84 -1.83
CA PHE A 104 5.46 23.61 -1.36
C PHE A 104 5.72 22.42 -2.29
N SER A 105 5.65 22.60 -3.60
CA SER A 105 6.01 21.61 -4.63
C SER A 105 7.48 21.20 -4.53
N GLU A 106 8.38 22.16 -4.37
CA GLU A 106 9.80 21.90 -4.19
C GLU A 106 10.08 21.13 -2.89
N ARG A 107 9.32 21.43 -1.83
CA ARG A 107 9.38 20.71 -0.55
C ARG A 107 8.81 19.31 -0.63
N LEU A 108 7.73 19.08 -1.38
CA LEU A 108 7.16 17.75 -1.62
C LEU A 108 8.07 16.89 -2.51
N ASN A 109 8.62 17.44 -3.59
CA ASN A 109 9.61 16.76 -4.44
C ASN A 109 10.90 16.44 -3.68
N LYS A 110 11.26 17.26 -2.70
CA LYS A 110 12.36 16.95 -1.78
C LYS A 110 12.00 15.80 -0.85
N LEU A 111 10.81 15.82 -0.25
CA LEU A 111 10.33 14.74 0.62
C LEU A 111 10.18 13.40 -0.11
N ASP A 112 9.68 13.39 -1.34
CA ASP A 112 9.57 12.17 -2.16
C ASP A 112 10.96 11.59 -2.50
N ARG A 113 11.92 12.45 -2.88
CA ARG A 113 13.31 12.02 -3.08
C ARG A 113 13.94 11.47 -1.80
N GLU A 114 13.72 12.13 -0.67
CA GLU A 114 14.17 11.67 0.65
C GLU A 114 13.52 10.33 1.03
N ALA A 115 12.23 10.13 0.72
CA ALA A 115 11.53 8.87 0.97
C ALA A 115 12.03 7.72 0.08
N GLN A 116 12.27 7.99 -1.22
CA GLN A 116 12.83 7.01 -2.16
C GLN A 116 14.27 6.65 -1.80
N ASP A 117 15.09 7.63 -1.41
CA ASP A 117 16.46 7.40 -0.96
C ASP A 117 16.48 6.64 0.37
N ALA A 118 15.58 6.96 1.31
CA ALA A 118 15.41 6.21 2.56
C ALA A 118 15.01 4.75 2.29
N THR A 119 14.09 4.51 1.35
CA THR A 119 13.67 3.17 0.94
C THR A 119 14.83 2.39 0.31
N ARG A 120 15.57 3.00 -0.63
CA ARG A 120 16.78 2.39 -1.22
C ARG A 120 17.85 2.07 -0.18
N GLN A 121 18.07 2.96 0.78
CA GLN A 121 19.01 2.71 1.88
C GLN A 121 18.54 1.57 2.79
N LEU A 122 17.24 1.46 3.05
CA LEU A 122 16.66 0.39 3.83
C LEU A 122 16.84 -0.96 3.12
N ASP A 123 16.52 -1.03 1.82
CA ASP A 123 16.69 -2.23 1.00
C ASP A 123 18.15 -2.68 0.93
N GLN A 124 19.08 -1.74 0.74
CA GLN A 124 20.52 -2.05 0.76
C GLN A 124 20.99 -2.57 2.12
N ARG A 125 20.52 -1.98 3.23
CA ARG A 125 20.86 -2.43 4.59
C ARG A 125 20.26 -3.80 4.91
N ILE A 126 19.01 -4.04 4.51
CA ILE A 126 18.33 -5.32 4.68
C ILE A 126 19.03 -6.39 3.84
N GLY A 127 19.27 -6.12 2.55
CA GLY A 127 19.93 -7.05 1.63
C GLY A 127 21.35 -7.40 2.06
N SER A 128 22.17 -6.40 2.43
CA SER A 128 23.53 -6.65 2.92
C SER A 128 23.55 -7.34 4.30
N GLY A 129 22.60 -7.02 5.18
CA GLY A 129 22.43 -7.69 6.47
C GLY A 129 22.05 -9.16 6.32
N LEU A 130 21.10 -9.47 5.43
CA LEU A 130 20.69 -10.83 5.11
C LEU A 130 21.84 -11.62 4.46
N ALA A 131 22.56 -11.05 3.50
CA ALA A 131 23.70 -11.70 2.88
C ALA A 131 24.84 -11.99 3.88
N GLN A 132 25.12 -11.09 4.83
CA GLN A 132 26.10 -11.32 5.88
C GLN A 132 25.66 -12.37 6.88
N ALA A 133 24.38 -12.38 7.27
CA ALA A 133 23.83 -13.41 8.14
C ALA A 133 23.86 -14.79 7.47
N ASP A 134 23.56 -14.85 6.18
CA ASP A 134 23.63 -16.04 5.34
C ASP A 134 25.08 -16.58 5.27
N ALA A 135 26.06 -15.72 4.98
CA ALA A 135 27.47 -16.10 4.94
C ALA A 135 28.03 -16.59 6.29
N ARG A 136 27.63 -15.95 7.41
CA ARG A 136 28.06 -16.38 8.75
C ARG A 136 27.48 -17.73 9.13
N SER A 137 26.21 -17.96 8.81
CA SER A 137 25.54 -19.22 9.12
C SER A 137 26.04 -20.38 8.25
N SER A 138 26.39 -20.16 6.98
CA SER A 138 27.00 -21.21 6.13
C SER A 138 28.40 -21.59 6.62
N ALA A 139 29.22 -20.60 7.00
CA ALA A 139 30.54 -20.85 7.58
C ALA A 139 30.45 -21.63 8.91
N ALA A 140 29.48 -21.30 9.76
CA ALA A 140 29.24 -22.02 11.01
C ALA A 140 28.83 -23.49 10.78
N LEU A 141 27.92 -23.73 9.83
CA LEU A 141 27.48 -25.08 9.46
C LEU A 141 28.63 -25.92 8.88
N ALA A 142 29.46 -25.33 8.02
CA ALA A 142 30.64 -26.00 7.47
C ALA A 142 31.63 -26.40 8.59
N GLY A 143 31.86 -25.48 9.55
CA GLY A 143 32.72 -25.75 10.71
C GLY A 143 32.18 -26.87 11.61
N LEU A 144 30.88 -26.89 11.87
CA LEU A 144 30.22 -27.95 12.64
C LEU A 144 30.33 -29.32 11.95
N THR A 145 30.07 -29.36 10.65
CA THR A 145 30.18 -30.59 9.84
C THR A 145 31.61 -31.15 9.90
N GLN A 146 32.61 -30.28 9.79
CA GLN A 146 34.02 -30.67 9.90
C GLN A 146 34.38 -31.18 11.31
N ALA A 147 33.86 -30.53 12.36
CA ALA A 147 34.09 -30.95 13.74
C ALA A 147 33.47 -32.33 14.03
N GLN A 148 32.27 -32.60 13.51
CA GLN A 148 31.63 -33.91 13.63
C GLN A 148 32.43 -35.02 12.94
N ALA A 149 32.96 -34.77 11.73
CA ALA A 149 33.79 -35.72 11.01
C ALA A 149 35.08 -36.07 11.78
N LEU A 150 35.74 -35.07 12.37
CA LEU A 150 36.91 -35.27 13.23
C LEU A 150 36.57 -36.05 14.51
N HIS A 151 35.40 -35.79 15.10
CA HIS A 151 34.93 -36.53 16.27
C HIS A 151 34.68 -38.01 15.96
N ALA A 152 34.04 -38.31 14.83
CA ALA A 152 33.82 -39.68 14.37
C ALA A 152 35.15 -40.43 14.19
N GLN A 153 36.13 -39.79 13.55
CA GLN A 153 37.48 -40.36 13.38
C GLN A 153 38.18 -40.65 14.72
N ARG A 154 38.04 -39.76 15.71
CA ARG A 154 38.63 -39.97 17.05
C ARG A 154 37.94 -41.10 17.82
N LEU A 155 36.63 -41.29 17.62
CA LEU A 155 35.88 -42.37 18.23
C LEU A 155 36.35 -43.74 17.71
N ASP A 156 36.55 -43.87 16.40
CA ASP A 156 37.09 -45.09 15.77
C ASP A 156 38.48 -45.45 16.35
N GLN A 157 39.29 -44.45 16.69
CA GLN A 157 40.60 -44.64 17.31
C GLN A 157 40.52 -45.00 18.80
N PHE A 158 39.45 -44.61 19.49
CA PHE A 158 39.27 -44.82 20.92
C PHE A 158 38.69 -46.20 21.26
N GLU A 159 37.89 -46.76 20.35
CA GLU A 159 37.18 -48.04 20.55
C GLU A 159 38.10 -49.22 20.92
N PRO A 160 39.28 -49.41 20.29
CA PRO A 160 40.21 -50.49 20.68
C PRO A 160 40.78 -50.31 22.09
N ALA A 161 41.04 -49.07 22.51
CA ALA A 161 41.55 -48.77 23.85
C ALA A 161 40.48 -49.02 24.92
N LEU A 162 39.21 -48.71 24.61
CA LEU A 162 38.08 -48.99 25.48
C LEU A 162 37.84 -50.50 25.63
N ALA A 163 37.99 -51.26 24.53
CA ALA A 163 37.92 -52.73 24.56
C ALA A 163 39.03 -53.34 25.44
N ALA A 164 40.27 -52.85 25.30
CA ALA A 164 41.39 -53.29 26.13
C ALA A 164 41.22 -52.92 27.62
N LEU A 165 40.57 -51.79 27.92
CA LEU A 165 40.22 -51.41 29.29
C LEU A 165 39.15 -52.34 29.87
N ALA A 166 38.16 -52.74 29.07
CA ALA A 166 37.09 -53.63 29.52
C ALA A 166 37.59 -55.00 30.00
N GLU A 167 38.70 -55.50 29.43
CA GLU A 167 39.35 -56.73 29.88
C GLU A 167 40.03 -56.59 31.26
N ARG A 168 40.56 -55.40 31.58
CA ARG A 168 41.36 -55.15 32.79
C ARG A 168 40.56 -54.56 33.95
N ALA A 169 39.54 -53.76 33.61
CA ALA A 169 38.81 -52.89 34.51
C ALA A 169 37.34 -52.74 34.02
N PRO A 170 36.52 -53.81 34.17
CA PRO A 170 35.21 -53.89 33.52
C PRO A 170 34.20 -52.87 34.06
N LYS A 171 34.31 -52.47 35.34
CA LYS A 171 33.40 -51.48 35.94
C LYS A 171 33.68 -50.08 35.42
N GLU A 172 34.95 -49.68 35.39
CA GLU A 172 35.38 -48.39 34.85
C GLU A 172 35.07 -48.28 33.35
N ALA A 173 35.29 -49.36 32.59
CA ALA A 173 34.95 -49.41 31.17
C ALA A 173 33.44 -49.27 30.92
N ALA A 174 32.59 -49.90 31.74
CA ALA A 174 31.14 -49.79 31.63
C ALA A 174 30.64 -48.36 31.93
N GLU A 175 31.19 -47.70 32.95
CA GLU A 175 30.83 -46.31 33.25
C GLU A 175 31.24 -45.35 32.12
N LEU A 176 32.43 -45.56 31.54
CA LEU A 176 32.90 -44.78 30.41
C LEU A 176 32.03 -45.01 29.15
N ARG A 177 31.59 -46.26 28.91
CA ARG A 177 30.69 -46.63 27.80
C ARG A 177 29.36 -45.88 27.88
N VAL A 178 28.73 -45.84 29.06
CA VAL A 178 27.47 -45.12 29.27
C VAL A 178 27.63 -43.63 29.00
N ARG A 179 28.72 -43.01 29.44
CA ARG A 179 29.01 -41.59 29.15
C ARG A 179 29.24 -41.36 27.66
N LEU A 180 29.93 -42.27 26.98
CA LEU A 180 30.18 -42.21 25.54
C LEU A 180 28.87 -42.30 24.75
N ASP A 181 28.00 -43.25 25.10
CA ASP A 181 26.69 -43.44 24.45
C ASP A 181 25.81 -42.19 24.62
N SER A 182 25.84 -41.55 25.79
CA SER A 182 25.13 -40.27 26.00
C SER A 182 25.65 -39.16 25.10
N LEU A 183 26.98 -39.02 24.97
CA LEU A 183 27.59 -38.01 24.10
C LEU A 183 27.30 -38.27 22.61
N LEU A 184 27.28 -39.54 22.20
CA LEU A 184 26.90 -39.94 20.84
C LEU A 184 25.42 -39.61 20.55
N ALA A 185 24.52 -39.84 21.52
CA ALA A 185 23.12 -39.48 21.38
C ALA A 185 22.91 -37.96 21.24
N ASP A 186 23.64 -37.15 22.02
CA ASP A 186 23.58 -35.68 21.91
C ASP A 186 24.17 -35.18 20.58
N ASN A 187 25.24 -35.80 20.07
CA ASN A 187 25.74 -35.53 18.72
C ASN A 187 24.72 -35.87 17.63
N GLY A 188 23.99 -36.98 17.78
CA GLY A 188 22.90 -37.34 16.86
C GLY A 188 21.77 -36.31 16.83
N ARG A 189 21.45 -35.70 17.98
CA ARG A 189 20.48 -34.59 18.08
C ARG A 189 20.98 -33.33 17.39
N LEU A 190 22.26 -32.96 17.59
CA LEU A 190 22.89 -31.83 16.92
C LEU A 190 22.84 -31.97 15.39
N ALA A 191 23.17 -33.15 14.86
CA ALA A 191 23.07 -33.43 13.42
C ALA A 191 21.63 -33.33 12.88
N ALA A 192 20.62 -33.68 13.70
CA ALA A 192 19.22 -33.50 13.33
C ALA A 192 18.81 -32.02 13.29
N LEU A 193 19.27 -31.21 14.26
CA LEU A 193 19.08 -29.76 14.24
C LEU A 193 19.75 -29.11 13.03
N GLU A 194 20.98 -29.50 12.69
CA GLU A 194 21.69 -28.99 11.51
C GLU A 194 20.92 -29.24 10.21
N ARG A 195 20.44 -30.47 10.01
CA ARG A 195 19.58 -30.80 8.86
C ARG A 195 18.31 -29.96 8.83
N SER A 196 17.66 -29.76 9.98
CA SER A 196 16.47 -28.92 10.08
C SER A 196 16.78 -27.46 9.74
N THR A 197 17.93 -26.93 10.17
CA THR A 197 18.33 -25.55 9.83
C THR A 197 18.70 -25.39 8.37
N ALA A 198 19.29 -26.41 7.74
CA ALA A 198 19.57 -26.43 6.31
C ALA A 198 18.27 -26.43 5.48
N ASP A 199 17.29 -27.26 5.83
CA ASP A 199 15.95 -27.28 5.20
C ASP A 199 15.22 -25.94 5.38
N GLN A 200 15.26 -25.36 6.58
CA GLN A 200 14.70 -24.02 6.82
C GLN A 200 15.35 -22.95 5.94
N ARG A 201 16.66 -23.01 5.74
CA ARG A 201 17.39 -22.06 4.89
C ARG A 201 16.99 -22.21 3.43
N GLU A 202 16.89 -23.43 2.93
CA GLU A 202 16.43 -23.70 1.56
C GLU A 202 15.02 -23.14 1.32
N ARG A 203 14.11 -23.36 2.28
CA ARG A 203 12.75 -22.78 2.24
C ARG A 203 12.76 -21.26 2.26
N LEU A 204 13.59 -20.64 3.11
CA LEU A 204 13.73 -19.18 3.15
C LEU A 204 14.31 -18.63 1.84
N GLY A 205 15.30 -19.30 1.25
CA GLY A 205 15.83 -18.94 -0.07
C GLY A 205 14.77 -19.02 -1.17
N ALA A 206 13.91 -20.04 -1.13
CA ALA A 206 12.80 -20.16 -2.07
C ALA A 206 11.73 -19.05 -1.89
N VAL A 207 11.47 -18.62 -0.64
CA VAL A 207 10.58 -17.49 -0.37
C VAL A 207 11.20 -16.17 -0.85
N ALA A 208 12.49 -15.96 -0.61
CA ALA A 208 13.20 -14.77 -1.09
C ALA A 208 13.14 -14.68 -2.63
N ALA A 209 13.42 -15.77 -3.34
CA ALA A 209 13.34 -15.80 -4.80
C ALA A 209 11.91 -15.50 -5.32
N LYS A 210 10.87 -15.95 -4.62
CA LYS A 210 9.47 -15.60 -4.95
C LYS A 210 9.18 -14.13 -4.72
N LEU A 211 9.69 -13.53 -3.65
CA LEU A 211 9.55 -12.10 -3.38
C LEU A 211 10.24 -11.26 -4.46
N ASP A 212 11.44 -11.64 -4.88
CA ASP A 212 12.15 -10.96 -5.97
C ASP A 212 11.38 -11.06 -7.29
N ALA A 213 10.80 -12.23 -7.59
CA ALA A 213 9.96 -12.42 -8.78
C ALA A 213 8.70 -11.56 -8.74
N LEU A 214 8.00 -11.51 -7.60
CA LEU A 214 6.83 -10.66 -7.40
C LEU A 214 7.19 -9.17 -7.48
N ALA A 215 8.34 -8.76 -6.96
CA ALA A 215 8.82 -7.38 -7.07
C ALA A 215 9.07 -7.00 -8.53
N ALA A 216 9.68 -7.90 -9.32
CA ALA A 216 9.90 -7.69 -10.75
C ALA A 216 8.57 -7.63 -11.53
N GLU A 217 7.60 -8.49 -11.19
CA GLU A 217 6.27 -8.48 -11.79
C GLU A 217 5.50 -7.20 -11.45
N ASN A 218 5.54 -6.75 -10.20
CA ASN A 218 4.95 -5.47 -9.79
C ASN A 218 5.56 -4.28 -10.53
N ALA A 219 6.89 -4.26 -10.72
CA ALA A 219 7.56 -3.22 -11.49
C ALA A 219 7.11 -3.22 -12.96
N ARG A 220 6.97 -4.41 -13.56
CA ARG A 220 6.46 -4.57 -14.92
C ARG A 220 5.00 -4.08 -15.04
N LEU A 221 4.12 -4.50 -14.14
CA LEU A 221 2.72 -4.08 -14.13
C LEU A 221 2.59 -2.56 -13.94
N ALA A 222 3.43 -1.95 -13.10
CA ALA A 222 3.47 -0.50 -12.95
C ALA A 222 3.86 0.20 -14.27
N GLN A 223 4.82 -0.34 -15.01
CA GLN A 223 5.19 0.16 -16.33
C GLN A 223 4.09 -0.03 -17.37
N GLU A 224 3.44 -1.20 -17.41
CA GLU A 224 2.31 -1.47 -18.30
C GLU A 224 1.13 -0.54 -17.99
N LEU A 225 0.85 -0.27 -16.72
CA LEU A 225 -0.18 0.68 -16.29
C LEU A 225 0.17 2.12 -16.69
N ALA A 226 1.44 2.52 -16.58
CA ALA A 226 1.89 3.83 -17.04
C ALA A 226 1.70 3.98 -18.56
N LEU A 227 2.11 2.98 -19.34
CA LEU A 227 1.91 2.96 -20.79
C LEU A 227 0.43 2.94 -21.17
N ALA A 228 -0.41 2.20 -20.43
CA ALA A 228 -1.84 2.17 -20.64
C ALA A 228 -2.50 3.52 -20.31
N ARG A 229 -2.02 4.23 -19.28
CA ARG A 229 -2.45 5.60 -18.96
C ARG A 229 -2.05 6.59 -20.05
N ASP A 230 -0.82 6.51 -20.55
CA ASP A 230 -0.34 7.35 -21.65
C ASP A 230 -1.10 7.06 -22.95
N ALA A 231 -1.37 5.79 -23.24
CA ALA A 231 -2.18 5.37 -24.37
C ALA A 231 -3.64 5.79 -24.22
N ALA A 232 -4.23 5.71 -23.02
CA ALA A 232 -5.57 6.23 -22.74
C ALA A 232 -5.62 7.75 -22.94
N ARG A 233 -4.59 8.49 -22.47
CA ARG A 233 -4.45 9.93 -22.70
C ARG A 233 -4.34 10.28 -24.19
N ALA A 234 -3.68 9.43 -24.98
CA ALA A 234 -3.54 9.59 -26.43
C ALA A 234 -4.77 9.10 -27.23
N ALA A 235 -5.53 8.15 -26.69
CA ALA A 235 -6.71 7.54 -27.31
C ALA A 235 -8.02 8.26 -26.95
N VAL A 236 -8.02 9.15 -25.96
CA VAL A 236 -8.95 10.28 -25.96
C VAL A 236 -8.69 10.98 -27.29
N PRO A 237 -9.60 10.92 -28.28
CA PRO A 237 -9.37 11.64 -29.50
C PRO A 237 -9.12 13.09 -29.08
N ALA A 238 -8.12 13.74 -29.68
CA ALA A 238 -8.27 15.15 -29.96
C ALA A 238 -9.60 15.21 -30.72
N ALA A 239 -10.70 15.42 -30.00
CA ALA A 239 -12.02 15.49 -30.57
C ALA A 239 -11.85 16.49 -31.70
N ALA A 240 -12.05 16.02 -32.94
CA ALA A 240 -11.97 16.86 -34.11
C ALA A 240 -12.77 18.11 -33.75
N ALA A 241 -12.05 19.24 -33.70
CA ALA A 241 -12.59 20.50 -33.26
C ALA A 241 -13.90 20.73 -34.03
N PRO A 242 -15.06 20.80 -33.36
CA PRO A 242 -16.17 21.49 -33.98
C PRO A 242 -15.67 22.91 -34.25
N ALA A 243 -15.80 23.31 -35.51
CA ALA A 243 -15.41 24.63 -35.97
C ALA A 243 -15.96 25.71 -35.03
N GLU A 244 -15.05 26.50 -34.48
CA GLU A 244 -15.23 27.86 -33.97
C GLU A 244 -16.56 28.15 -33.27
N ALA A 245 -16.72 27.60 -32.06
CA ALA A 245 -17.45 28.27 -30.98
C ALA A 245 -16.44 28.46 -29.85
N ASN A 246 -16.32 29.67 -29.30
CA ASN A 246 -15.41 29.99 -28.18
C ASN A 246 -15.40 28.85 -27.15
N GLU A 247 -14.29 28.10 -27.05
CA GLU A 247 -14.16 27.08 -26.02
C GLU A 247 -14.33 27.75 -24.65
N PRO A 248 -15.19 27.21 -23.77
CA PRO A 248 -15.33 27.75 -22.42
C PRO A 248 -13.97 27.81 -21.74
N GLU A 249 -13.65 28.91 -21.07
CA GLU A 249 -12.31 29.14 -20.48
C GLU A 249 -11.85 28.01 -19.55
N TRP A 250 -12.79 27.29 -18.94
CA TRP A 250 -12.55 26.17 -18.05
C TRP A 250 -12.14 24.86 -18.74
N MET A 251 -12.27 24.74 -20.06
CA MET A 251 -11.83 23.55 -20.82
C MET A 251 -10.32 23.28 -20.68
N GLY A 252 -9.52 24.33 -20.46
CA GLY A 252 -8.10 24.18 -20.16
C GLY A 252 -7.85 23.39 -18.86
N LEU A 253 -8.72 23.53 -17.87
CA LEU A 253 -8.63 22.82 -16.59
C LEU A 253 -8.95 21.33 -16.72
N VAL A 254 -9.86 20.96 -17.63
CA VAL A 254 -10.20 19.54 -17.88
C VAL A 254 -8.97 18.72 -18.25
N ARG A 255 -8.03 19.30 -19.01
CA ARG A 255 -6.77 18.61 -19.38
C ARG A 255 -5.88 18.32 -18.18
N LEU A 256 -5.91 19.17 -17.17
CA LEU A 256 -5.11 19.05 -15.95
C LEU A 256 -5.65 18.00 -14.98
N LEU A 257 -6.92 17.58 -15.11
CA LEU A 257 -7.48 16.46 -14.34
C LEU A 257 -6.78 15.13 -14.63
N GLY A 258 -6.10 15.00 -15.78
CA GLY A 258 -5.31 13.82 -16.13
C GLY A 258 -3.81 13.97 -15.85
N ASP A 259 -3.38 15.04 -15.16
CA ASP A 259 -1.96 15.29 -14.93
C ASP A 259 -1.36 14.25 -13.96
N PRO A 260 -0.12 13.77 -14.18
CA PRO A 260 0.56 12.88 -13.24
C PRO A 260 0.67 13.47 -11.82
N SER A 261 0.81 14.81 -11.71
CA SER A 261 0.93 15.53 -10.45
C SER A 261 -0.44 15.64 -9.75
N PRO A 262 -0.60 15.08 -8.53
CA PRO A 262 -1.82 15.27 -7.74
C PRO A 262 -2.13 16.75 -7.44
N THR A 263 -1.10 17.59 -7.36
CA THR A 263 -1.25 19.04 -7.13
C THR A 263 -1.92 19.74 -8.31
N GLU A 264 -1.57 19.36 -9.54
CA GLU A 264 -2.17 19.92 -10.75
C GLU A 264 -3.61 19.42 -10.90
N ARG A 265 -3.85 18.12 -10.63
CA ARG A 265 -5.21 17.57 -10.59
C ARG A 265 -6.07 18.25 -9.54
N TRP A 266 -5.54 18.46 -8.34
CA TRP A 266 -6.22 19.17 -7.27
C TRP A 266 -6.58 20.60 -7.69
N SER A 267 -5.63 21.32 -8.30
CA SER A 267 -5.84 22.69 -8.78
C SER A 267 -6.90 22.76 -9.87
N ALA A 268 -6.93 21.75 -10.75
CA ALA A 268 -7.94 21.60 -11.79
C ALA A 268 -9.32 21.32 -11.20
N VAL A 269 -9.43 20.41 -10.22
CA VAL A 269 -10.67 20.11 -9.52
C VAL A 269 -11.20 21.34 -8.78
N ASP A 270 -10.35 22.03 -8.02
CA ASP A 270 -10.69 23.27 -7.32
C ASP A 270 -11.13 24.39 -8.29
N GLY A 271 -10.42 24.53 -9.41
CA GLY A 271 -10.78 25.45 -10.49
C GLY A 271 -12.14 25.15 -11.10
N LEU A 272 -12.37 23.91 -11.53
CA LEU A 272 -13.67 23.47 -12.08
C LEU A 272 -14.77 23.51 -11.04
N GLY A 273 -14.47 23.33 -9.76
CA GLY A 273 -15.41 23.47 -8.66
C GLY A 273 -15.94 24.90 -8.52
N ARG A 274 -15.10 25.92 -8.75
CA ARG A 274 -15.57 27.31 -8.83
C ARG A 274 -16.52 27.54 -10.00
N VAL A 275 -16.20 26.97 -11.16
CA VAL A 275 -17.06 27.07 -12.36
C VAL A 275 -18.40 26.37 -12.11
N LEU A 276 -18.39 25.23 -11.44
CA LEU A 276 -19.61 24.54 -11.01
C LEU A 276 -20.43 25.40 -10.03
N ALA A 277 -19.78 26.05 -9.07
CA ALA A 277 -20.45 26.94 -8.12
C ALA A 277 -21.07 28.17 -8.79
N GLU A 278 -20.55 28.60 -9.95
CA GLU A 278 -21.11 29.65 -10.80
C GLU A 278 -22.30 29.17 -11.66
N GLY A 279 -22.63 27.87 -11.60
CA GLY A 279 -23.81 27.28 -12.24
C GLY A 279 -23.54 26.54 -13.54
N GLU A 280 -22.28 26.37 -13.95
CA GLU A 280 -21.93 25.64 -15.17
C GLU A 280 -21.97 24.13 -14.93
N ALA A 281 -23.16 23.53 -15.09
CA ALA A 281 -23.36 22.10 -14.90
C ALA A 281 -22.58 21.24 -15.92
N ALA A 282 -22.12 21.80 -17.04
CA ALA A 282 -21.34 21.06 -18.04
C ALA A 282 -19.99 20.54 -17.51
N VAL A 283 -19.49 21.06 -16.38
CA VAL A 283 -18.23 20.56 -15.78
C VAL A 283 -18.43 19.26 -14.98
N VAL A 284 -19.65 18.92 -14.59
CA VAL A 284 -19.96 17.79 -13.69
C VAL A 284 -19.42 16.45 -14.22
N PRO A 285 -19.59 16.07 -15.50
CA PRO A 285 -19.07 14.81 -16.03
C PRO A 285 -17.54 14.68 -15.93
N TYR A 286 -16.81 15.79 -15.91
CA TYR A 286 -15.35 15.80 -15.78
C TYR A 286 -14.90 15.72 -14.32
N LEU A 287 -15.68 16.29 -13.40
CA LEU A 287 -15.39 16.23 -11.96
C LEU A 287 -15.78 14.88 -11.33
N LEU A 288 -16.78 14.18 -11.88
CA LEU A 288 -17.30 12.93 -11.28
C LEU A 288 -16.21 11.86 -11.09
N PRO A 289 -15.36 11.56 -12.08
CA PRO A 289 -14.28 10.57 -11.93
C PRO A 289 -13.25 10.92 -10.84
N MET A 290 -13.21 12.18 -10.39
CA MET A 290 -12.24 12.63 -9.38
C MET A 290 -12.59 12.19 -7.96
N LEU A 291 -13.80 11.66 -7.76
CA LEU A 291 -14.17 10.92 -6.55
C LEU A 291 -13.41 9.60 -6.41
N ASP A 292 -12.84 9.05 -7.49
CA ASP A 292 -12.06 7.81 -7.51
C ASP A 292 -10.57 8.05 -7.80
N ASP A 293 -10.09 9.29 -7.65
CA ASP A 293 -8.68 9.63 -7.89
C ASP A 293 -7.72 8.84 -6.98
N SER A 294 -6.55 8.48 -7.50
CA SER A 294 -5.49 7.84 -6.72
C SER A 294 -5.05 8.64 -5.47
N ASP A 295 -5.17 9.97 -5.51
CA ASP A 295 -4.79 10.85 -4.41
C ASP A 295 -6.00 11.18 -3.51
N THR A 296 -5.78 10.98 -2.21
CA THR A 296 -6.79 11.19 -1.17
C THR A 296 -7.32 12.62 -1.11
N PHE A 297 -6.46 13.63 -1.30
CA PHE A 297 -6.88 15.02 -1.24
C PHE A 297 -7.74 15.39 -2.45
N VAL A 298 -7.44 14.85 -3.63
CA VAL A 298 -8.25 15.02 -4.84
C VAL A 298 -9.65 14.44 -4.65
N ARG A 299 -9.77 13.21 -4.13
CA ARG A 299 -11.09 12.60 -3.82
C ARG A 299 -11.89 13.42 -2.83
N MET A 300 -11.25 13.84 -1.74
CA MET A 300 -11.88 14.64 -0.68
C MET A 300 -12.40 15.99 -1.21
N VAL A 301 -11.61 16.70 -2.02
CA VAL A 301 -12.03 18.01 -2.56
C VAL A 301 -13.15 17.85 -3.60
N ALA A 302 -13.12 16.79 -4.42
CA ALA A 302 -14.20 16.49 -5.36
C ALA A 302 -15.53 16.26 -4.62
N ALA A 303 -15.52 15.46 -3.55
CA ALA A 303 -16.69 15.22 -2.72
C ALA A 303 -17.24 16.52 -2.12
N ARG A 304 -16.35 17.36 -1.58
CA ARG A 304 -16.74 18.66 -1.03
C ARG A 304 -17.38 19.57 -2.08
N ILE A 305 -16.79 19.69 -3.26
CA ILE A 305 -17.30 20.54 -4.36
C ILE A 305 -18.72 20.13 -4.74
N PHE A 306 -18.98 18.84 -4.88
CA PHE A 306 -20.33 18.36 -5.19
C PHE A 306 -21.34 18.62 -4.06
N GLY A 307 -20.90 18.53 -2.80
CA GLY A 307 -21.71 18.90 -1.65
C GLY A 307 -22.07 20.39 -1.62
N ASP A 308 -21.06 21.25 -1.80
CA ASP A 308 -21.20 22.71 -1.78
C ASP A 308 -22.07 23.20 -2.94
N ALA A 309 -21.90 22.63 -4.13
CA ALA A 309 -22.72 22.92 -5.31
C ALA A 309 -24.07 22.16 -5.33
N ARG A 310 -24.36 21.35 -4.32
CA ARG A 310 -25.57 20.51 -4.20
C ARG A 310 -25.87 19.69 -5.47
N THR A 311 -24.84 19.09 -6.05
CA THR A 311 -24.93 18.40 -7.34
C THR A 311 -25.61 17.03 -7.18
N VAL A 312 -26.91 16.98 -7.50
CA VAL A 312 -27.74 15.77 -7.44
C VAL A 312 -27.15 14.61 -8.27
N ALA A 313 -26.57 14.92 -9.44
CA ALA A 313 -25.96 13.91 -10.31
C ALA A 313 -24.78 13.16 -9.68
N ALA A 314 -24.19 13.69 -8.60
CA ALA A 314 -23.07 13.06 -7.90
C ALA A 314 -23.50 12.13 -6.76
N VAL A 315 -24.79 12.05 -6.42
CA VAL A 315 -25.24 11.31 -5.22
C VAL A 315 -24.85 9.84 -5.26
N ASP A 316 -25.00 9.15 -6.39
CA ASP A 316 -24.60 7.73 -6.49
C ASP A 316 -23.11 7.54 -6.23
N ALA A 317 -22.25 8.35 -6.86
CA ALA A 317 -20.81 8.30 -6.67
C ALA A 317 -20.38 8.72 -5.25
N LEU A 318 -21.09 9.66 -4.62
CA LEU A 318 -20.87 10.03 -3.23
C LEU A 318 -21.29 8.92 -2.25
N ILE A 319 -22.32 8.13 -2.57
CA ILE A 319 -22.67 6.94 -1.79
C ILE A 319 -21.56 5.89 -1.90
N ASP A 320 -20.97 5.70 -3.08
CA ASP A 320 -19.80 4.84 -3.27
C ASP A 320 -18.59 5.34 -2.44
N ALA A 321 -18.34 6.65 -2.42
CA ALA A 321 -17.26 7.28 -1.65
C ALA A 321 -17.40 7.14 -0.11
N LEU A 322 -18.56 6.73 0.41
CA LEU A 322 -18.69 6.35 1.82
C LEU A 322 -17.92 5.05 2.15
N GLU A 323 -17.57 4.24 1.15
CA GLU A 323 -16.78 3.01 1.30
C GLU A 323 -15.27 3.26 1.13
N ASP A 324 -14.84 4.52 0.92
CA ASP A 324 -13.43 4.87 0.74
C ASP A 324 -12.54 4.38 1.89
N GLY A 325 -11.30 4.01 1.59
CA GLY A 325 -10.32 3.57 2.59
C GLY A 325 -9.95 4.67 3.59
N GLU A 326 -9.95 5.93 3.15
CA GLU A 326 -9.59 7.07 3.98
C GLU A 326 -10.80 7.66 4.75
N PRO A 327 -10.73 7.78 6.08
CA PRO A 327 -11.80 8.40 6.88
C PRO A 327 -12.21 9.80 6.45
N SER A 328 -11.25 10.64 6.04
CA SER A 328 -11.52 12.04 5.65
C SER A 328 -12.33 12.13 4.36
N VAL A 329 -12.12 11.21 3.40
CA VAL A 329 -12.94 11.13 2.18
C VAL A 329 -14.35 10.67 2.53
N ARG A 330 -14.50 9.67 3.41
CA ARG A 330 -15.82 9.21 3.88
C ARG A 330 -16.61 10.31 4.58
N GLU A 331 -15.94 11.12 5.40
CA GLU A 331 -16.56 12.27 6.06
C GLU A 331 -16.99 13.34 5.05
N ALA A 332 -16.14 13.69 4.09
CA ALA A 332 -16.48 14.63 3.03
C ALA A 332 -17.68 14.15 2.19
N ALA A 333 -17.72 12.87 1.82
CA ALA A 333 -18.83 12.26 1.11
C ALA A 333 -20.13 12.30 1.94
N LEU A 334 -20.06 11.98 3.24
CA LEU A 334 -21.21 12.06 4.14
C LEU A 334 -21.75 13.50 4.25
N VAL A 335 -20.87 14.49 4.41
CA VAL A 335 -21.25 15.90 4.47
C VAL A 335 -21.90 16.32 3.15
N ALA A 336 -21.32 15.94 2.01
CA ALA A 336 -21.88 16.24 0.69
C ALA A 336 -23.28 15.63 0.51
N LEU A 337 -23.45 14.36 0.86
CA LEU A 337 -24.75 13.68 0.81
C LEU A 337 -25.79 14.38 1.69
N ARG A 338 -25.41 14.78 2.92
CA ARG A 338 -26.30 15.55 3.81
C ARG A 338 -26.65 16.91 3.21
N SER A 339 -25.71 17.60 2.59
CA SER A 339 -25.93 18.90 1.95
C SER A 339 -26.87 18.82 0.74
N ILE A 340 -26.77 17.75 -0.05
CA ILE A 340 -27.61 17.53 -1.25
C ILE A 340 -29.01 17.05 -0.86
N THR A 341 -29.09 16.08 0.06
CA THR A 341 -30.32 15.31 0.32
C THR A 341 -31.06 15.74 1.58
N ALA A 342 -30.44 16.59 2.41
CA ALA A 342 -30.89 16.95 3.76
C ALA A 342 -31.17 15.74 4.67
N ARG A 343 -30.54 14.59 4.38
CA ARG A 343 -30.81 13.32 5.06
C ARG A 343 -29.59 12.80 5.79
N ASP A 344 -29.84 12.15 6.92
CA ASP A 344 -28.82 11.45 7.70
C ASP A 344 -29.26 10.01 7.99
N HIS A 345 -28.39 9.05 7.67
CA HIS A 345 -28.58 7.64 7.98
C HIS A 345 -27.79 7.18 9.22
N GLY A 346 -27.16 8.13 9.94
CA GLY A 346 -26.30 7.85 11.09
C GLY A 346 -25.08 7.06 10.67
N PHE A 347 -24.46 7.46 9.55
CA PHE A 347 -23.19 6.90 9.11
C PHE A 347 -22.08 7.45 9.99
N ASP A 348 -21.24 6.55 10.52
CA ASP A 348 -20.04 6.90 11.27
C ASP A 348 -18.81 6.64 10.39
N PRO A 349 -18.08 7.68 9.95
CA PRO A 349 -16.87 7.52 9.16
C PRO A 349 -15.80 6.66 9.84
N LEU A 350 -15.76 6.60 11.17
CA LEU A 350 -14.79 5.81 11.94
C LEU A 350 -15.34 4.47 12.43
N GLY A 351 -16.61 4.17 12.11
CA GLY A 351 -17.27 2.93 12.51
C GLY A 351 -16.63 1.70 11.84
N SER A 352 -16.98 0.50 12.31
CA SER A 352 -16.48 -0.76 11.73
C SER A 352 -16.92 -0.94 10.28
N ASP A 353 -16.15 -1.64 9.45
CA ASP A 353 -16.48 -1.88 8.04
C ASP A 353 -17.88 -2.50 7.87
N VAL A 354 -18.24 -3.42 8.77
CA VAL A 354 -19.55 -4.08 8.79
C VAL A 354 -20.67 -3.08 9.05
N ASP A 355 -20.48 -2.15 9.98
CA ASP A 355 -21.50 -1.15 10.29
C ASP A 355 -21.58 -0.09 9.20
N ARG A 356 -20.44 0.35 8.65
CA ARG A 356 -20.41 1.27 7.49
C ARG A 356 -21.15 0.66 6.29
N ALA A 357 -20.87 -0.59 5.93
CA ALA A 357 -21.54 -1.27 4.81
C ALA A 357 -23.07 -1.35 4.99
N LYS A 358 -23.57 -1.60 6.21
CA LYS A 358 -25.02 -1.56 6.49
C LYS A 358 -25.61 -0.17 6.22
N LYS A 359 -24.89 0.90 6.60
CA LYS A 359 -25.34 2.28 6.41
C LYS A 359 -25.27 2.70 4.94
N VAL A 360 -24.24 2.29 4.19
CA VAL A 360 -24.14 2.49 2.74
C VAL A 360 -25.29 1.77 2.02
N LYS A 361 -25.59 0.53 2.40
CA LYS A 361 -26.77 -0.17 1.88
C LYS A 361 -28.07 0.61 2.15
N ALA A 362 -28.23 1.17 3.35
CA ALA A 362 -29.40 1.99 3.67
C ALA A 362 -29.49 3.27 2.82
N TRP A 363 -28.35 3.92 2.53
CA TRP A 363 -28.26 5.04 1.59
C TRP A 363 -28.68 4.62 0.18
N ARG A 364 -28.10 3.55 -0.38
CA ARG A 364 -28.44 3.03 -1.73
C ARG A 364 -29.92 2.66 -1.85
N ASP A 365 -30.45 1.92 -0.86
CA ASP A 365 -31.83 1.44 -0.87
C ASP A 365 -32.84 2.60 -0.80
N TRP A 366 -32.49 3.67 -0.08
CA TRP A 366 -33.29 4.90 -0.06
C TRP A 366 -33.17 5.67 -1.37
N TRP A 367 -31.95 5.89 -1.87
CA TRP A 367 -31.71 6.70 -3.07
C TRP A 367 -32.42 6.12 -4.30
N LYS A 368 -32.44 4.79 -4.46
CA LYS A 368 -33.21 4.09 -5.52
C LYS A 368 -34.68 4.48 -5.59
N LYS A 369 -35.28 4.90 -4.47
CA LYS A 369 -36.69 5.30 -4.39
C LYS A 369 -36.86 6.81 -4.53
N ALA A 370 -35.93 7.57 -3.97
CA ALA A 370 -36.02 9.03 -3.87
C ALA A 370 -35.45 9.77 -5.08
N ALA A 371 -34.54 9.17 -5.86
CA ALA A 371 -33.82 9.85 -6.94
C ALA A 371 -34.76 10.53 -7.96
N ALA A 372 -35.93 9.93 -8.23
CA ALA A 372 -36.94 10.51 -9.12
C ALA A 372 -37.46 11.88 -8.63
N ASP A 373 -37.55 12.08 -7.31
CA ASP A 373 -38.02 13.32 -6.71
C ASP A 373 -37.00 14.48 -6.82
N PHE A 374 -35.73 14.16 -7.11
CA PHE A 374 -34.65 15.13 -7.29
C PHE A 374 -34.40 15.50 -8.77
N GLY A 375 -35.00 14.77 -9.72
CA GLY A 375 -34.80 14.95 -11.16
C GLY A 375 -35.94 15.65 -11.91
N SER A 376 -36.97 16.12 -11.19
CA SER A 376 -38.20 16.71 -11.76
C SER A 376 -38.28 18.24 -11.64
N SER A 377 -37.18 18.97 -11.81
CA SER A 377 -37.17 20.45 -11.77
C SER A 377 -36.39 21.05 -12.92
#